data_AF-A0ABD3X3H3-F1
#
_entry.id   AF-A0ABD3X3H3-F1
#
_cell.length_a   1.000
_cell.length_b   1.000
_cell.length_c   1.000
_cell.angle_alpha   90.00
_cell.angle_beta   90.00
_cell.angle_gamma   90.00
#
_symmetry.space_group_name_H-M   'P 1'
#
loop_
_entity.id
_entity.type
_entity.pdbx_description
1 polymer ?
#
loop_
_entity_poly.entity_id
_entity_poly.type
_entity_poly.pdbx_seq_one_letter_code
_entity_poly.pdbx_strand_id
1 'polypeptide(L)'
;MLKYNADLSGTIVKSNKPISVFSGGDVYIPINTNDVDPILSQLLPVEHWDTKFIVPPLYPRSDFLIRVYAFYPNTIVTIRNETHDKTHNLASGMFIQEHLGNGPVVVNSSQPVSVIQYAFSMGHGSHLNGDPIMIVIPGIHQFSSDYLFPTKTDHTEMKHYVAVIIKNNSLSGLRLDGHLLVDKIFPVYFSEEDYVIVVQELRGHFHKLTHTDQTIKFGALVYGLGYALGYGFPAGFEFTDKGTFHGINLCT
;
A
#
# COMPACT_ATOMS: atom_id res chain seq x y z
N MET A 1 -0.56 -19.48 -14.85
CA MET A 1 -0.50 -18.05 -15.21
C MET A 1 -1.64 -17.77 -16.17
N LEU A 2 -2.60 -16.92 -15.79
CA LEU A 2 -3.65 -16.46 -16.69
C LEU A 2 -3.12 -15.20 -17.39
N LYS A 3 -2.97 -15.24 -18.73
CA LYS A 3 -2.50 -14.10 -19.52
C LYS A 3 -3.62 -13.71 -20.49
N TYR A 4 -3.99 -12.43 -20.49
CA TYR A 4 -5.01 -11.90 -21.37
C TYR A 4 -4.68 -10.46 -21.76
N ASN A 5 -5.10 -10.02 -22.95
CA ASN A 5 -4.82 -8.68 -23.47
C ASN A 5 -5.84 -7.62 -22.98
N ALA A 6 -6.43 -7.83 -21.79
CA ALA A 6 -7.37 -6.90 -21.17
C ALA A 6 -7.25 -6.93 -19.65
N ASP A 7 -7.82 -5.92 -18.99
CA ASP A 7 -7.90 -5.86 -17.52
C ASP A 7 -8.74 -7.03 -16.98
N LEU A 8 -8.11 -7.85 -16.13
CA LEU A 8 -8.73 -9.01 -15.48
C LEU A 8 -9.34 -8.67 -14.11
N SER A 9 -9.38 -7.38 -13.74
CA SER A 9 -10.05 -6.89 -12.54
C SER A 9 -11.47 -7.45 -12.42
N GLY A 10 -11.86 -7.87 -11.22
CA GLY A 10 -13.15 -8.52 -10.95
C GLY A 10 -13.18 -10.04 -11.21
N THR A 11 -12.09 -10.62 -11.75
CA THR A 11 -11.98 -12.09 -11.87
C THR A 11 -11.97 -12.75 -10.49
N ILE A 12 -12.83 -13.75 -10.32
CA ILE A 12 -12.91 -14.52 -9.08
C ILE A 12 -11.96 -15.71 -9.16
N VAL A 13 -10.99 -15.75 -8.25
CA VAL A 13 -10.13 -16.91 -8.04
C VAL A 13 -10.65 -17.72 -6.85
N LYS A 14 -10.97 -19.00 -7.06
CA LYS A 14 -11.39 -19.93 -6.01
C LYS A 14 -10.42 -21.10 -5.95
N SER A 15 -10.03 -21.51 -4.76
CA SER A 15 -9.21 -22.68 -4.50
C SER A 15 -9.66 -23.37 -3.23
N ASN A 16 -9.55 -24.69 -3.19
CA ASN A 16 -9.73 -25.51 -1.98
C ASN A 16 -8.38 -25.87 -1.33
N LYS A 17 -7.29 -25.28 -1.81
CA LYS A 17 -5.94 -25.41 -1.26
C LYS A 17 -5.36 -24.01 -1.01
N PRO A 18 -4.41 -23.86 -0.07
CA PRO A 18 -3.65 -22.63 0.07
C PRO A 18 -2.97 -22.28 -1.26
N ILE A 19 -3.23 -21.08 -1.77
CA ILE A 19 -2.60 -20.53 -2.97
C ILE A 19 -2.22 -19.07 -2.72
N SER A 20 -1.18 -18.61 -3.41
CA SER A 20 -0.87 -17.20 -3.55
C SER A 20 -1.34 -16.71 -4.91
N VAL A 21 -2.02 -15.56 -4.93
CA VAL A 21 -2.46 -14.92 -6.17
C VAL A 21 -1.62 -13.69 -6.40
N PHE A 22 -1.00 -13.59 -7.57
CA PHE A 22 -0.26 -12.40 -8.00
C PHE A 22 -0.99 -11.75 -9.17
N SER A 23 -1.07 -10.42 -9.14
CA SER A 23 -1.62 -9.60 -10.22
C SER A 23 -0.58 -8.60 -10.67
N GLY A 24 -0.55 -8.33 -11.96
CA GLY A 24 0.48 -7.52 -12.58
C GLY A 24 0.39 -7.55 -14.09
N GLY A 25 1.35 -6.88 -14.73
CA GLY A 25 1.46 -6.78 -16.18
C GLY A 25 2.47 -5.71 -16.57
N ASP A 26 2.81 -5.68 -17.85
CA ASP A 26 3.61 -4.60 -18.42
C ASP A 26 2.66 -3.43 -18.71
N VAL A 27 2.81 -2.34 -17.96
CA VAL A 27 1.87 -1.21 -17.98
C VAL A 27 2.62 0.12 -18.00
N TYR A 28 1.88 1.15 -18.41
CA TYR A 28 2.18 2.54 -18.09
C TYR A 28 0.99 3.14 -17.36
N ILE A 29 1.26 4.03 -16.41
CA ILE A 29 0.22 4.62 -15.56
C ILE A 29 0.37 6.16 -15.56
N PRO A 30 -0.65 6.93 -15.96
CA PRO A 30 -1.91 6.50 -16.56
C PRO A 30 -1.73 5.99 -18.00
N ILE A 31 -2.74 5.28 -18.50
CA ILE A 31 -2.75 4.67 -19.83
C ILE A 31 -2.58 5.79 -20.89
N ASN A 32 -1.41 5.91 -21.55
CA ASN A 32 -1.12 6.40 -22.93
C ASN A 32 0.31 6.98 -23.08
N THR A 33 1.35 6.31 -22.57
CA THR A 33 2.76 6.72 -22.76
C THR A 33 3.57 5.65 -23.48
N ASN A 34 4.81 5.95 -23.88
CA ASN A 34 5.60 5.11 -24.80
C ASN A 34 6.46 4.03 -24.10
N ASP A 35 6.62 4.11 -22.78
CA ASP A 35 7.49 3.21 -22.02
C ASP A 35 6.65 2.35 -21.07
N VAL A 36 6.78 1.03 -21.19
CA VAL A 36 6.06 0.03 -20.37
C VAL A 36 7.01 -0.59 -19.36
N ASP A 37 6.58 -0.68 -18.11
CA ASP A 37 7.32 -1.37 -17.06
C ASP A 37 6.48 -2.44 -16.38
N PRO A 38 7.11 -3.53 -15.92
CA PRO A 38 6.41 -4.60 -15.23
C PRO A 38 6.01 -4.15 -13.82
N ILE A 39 4.73 -4.28 -13.50
CA ILE A 39 4.23 -4.25 -12.13
C ILE A 39 3.82 -5.65 -11.67
N LEU A 40 4.01 -5.96 -10.39
CA LEU A 40 3.57 -7.21 -9.79
C LEU A 40 3.29 -7.00 -8.30
N SER A 41 2.18 -7.54 -7.83
CA SER A 41 1.82 -7.57 -6.40
C SER A 41 1.12 -8.87 -6.05
N GLN A 42 1.42 -9.40 -4.87
CA GLN A 42 0.64 -10.48 -4.28
C GLN A 42 -0.66 -9.90 -3.71
N LEU A 43 -1.81 -10.39 -4.16
CA LEU A 43 -3.12 -9.98 -3.66
C LEU A 43 -3.48 -10.70 -2.37
N LEU A 44 -4.23 -10.02 -1.51
CA LEU A 44 -4.86 -10.63 -0.35
C LEU A 44 -6.15 -11.38 -0.75
N PRO A 45 -6.43 -12.55 -0.15
CA PRO A 45 -7.73 -13.19 -0.30
C PRO A 45 -8.83 -12.32 0.32
N VAL A 46 -10.07 -12.51 -0.13
CA VAL A 46 -11.22 -11.68 0.27
C VAL A 46 -11.47 -11.73 1.78
N GLU A 47 -11.20 -12.85 2.45
CA GLU A 47 -11.33 -12.95 3.92
C GLU A 47 -10.39 -12.02 4.70
N HIS A 48 -9.33 -11.53 4.04
CA HIS A 48 -8.34 -10.60 4.59
C HIS A 48 -8.51 -9.20 4.00
N TRP A 49 -9.67 -8.85 3.46
CA TRP A 49 -9.97 -7.45 3.12
C TRP A 49 -10.41 -6.68 4.37
N ASP A 50 -10.26 -5.36 4.36
CA ASP A 50 -10.58 -4.49 5.49
C ASP A 50 -11.58 -3.39 5.06
N THR A 51 -12.08 -2.61 6.01
CA THR A 51 -13.05 -1.52 5.79
C THR A 51 -12.47 -0.12 6.01
N LYS A 52 -11.26 -0.03 6.56
CA LYS A 52 -10.61 1.24 6.92
C LYS A 52 -9.15 1.23 6.47
N PHE A 53 -8.79 2.21 5.65
CA PHE A 53 -7.45 2.34 5.08
C PHE A 53 -6.96 3.77 5.18
N ILE A 54 -5.65 3.89 5.32
CA ILE A 54 -4.91 5.14 5.14
C ILE A 54 -3.87 4.87 4.06
N VAL A 55 -3.95 5.59 2.95
CA VAL A 55 -3.02 5.48 1.83
C VAL A 55 -2.02 6.64 1.96
N PRO A 56 -0.71 6.35 2.14
CA PRO A 56 0.28 7.40 2.28
C PRO A 56 0.66 7.99 0.91
N PRO A 57 1.20 9.22 0.87
CA PRO A 57 1.81 9.74 -0.34
C PRO A 57 3.08 8.94 -0.69
N LEU A 58 3.45 8.94 -1.97
CA LEU A 58 4.67 8.31 -2.47
C LEU A 58 5.82 9.34 -2.56
N TYR A 59 6.15 9.97 -1.44
CA TYR A 59 7.18 11.01 -1.35
C TYR A 59 8.51 10.59 -2.02
N PRO A 60 9.21 11.48 -2.76
CA PRO A 60 8.90 12.90 -2.97
C PRO A 60 7.86 13.15 -4.07
N ARG A 61 7.23 12.10 -4.62
CA ARG A 61 6.17 12.27 -5.61
C ARG A 61 4.90 12.76 -4.94
N SER A 62 4.22 13.65 -5.65
CA SER A 62 2.99 14.29 -5.20
C SER A 62 1.75 13.75 -5.91
N ASP A 63 1.86 12.56 -6.51
CA ASP A 63 0.79 12.04 -7.33
C ASP A 63 0.73 10.51 -7.43
N PHE A 64 -0.48 9.97 -7.36
CA PHE A 64 -0.79 8.55 -7.49
C PHE A 64 -2.27 8.34 -7.84
N LEU A 65 -2.60 7.12 -8.29
CA LEU A 65 -4.00 6.68 -8.33
C LEU A 65 -4.23 5.58 -7.31
N ILE A 66 -5.48 5.42 -6.90
CA ILE A 66 -5.93 4.24 -6.18
C ILE A 66 -7.02 3.52 -6.96
N ARG A 67 -7.06 2.19 -6.83
CA ARG A 67 -8.22 1.39 -7.17
C ARG A 67 -8.78 0.74 -5.91
N VAL A 68 -10.10 0.82 -5.74
CA VAL A 68 -10.82 0.19 -4.62
C VAL A 68 -11.78 -0.84 -5.19
N TYR A 69 -11.57 -2.10 -4.81
CA TYR A 69 -12.28 -3.26 -5.33
C TYR A 69 -13.34 -3.75 -4.34
N ALA A 70 -14.55 -4.01 -4.83
CA ALA A 70 -15.65 -4.55 -4.04
C ALA A 70 -15.97 -6.00 -4.43
N PHE A 71 -16.04 -6.88 -3.43
CA PHE A 71 -16.51 -8.26 -3.60
C PHE A 71 -18.00 -8.38 -3.28
N TYR A 72 -18.46 -7.68 -2.25
CA TYR A 72 -19.87 -7.68 -1.86
C TYR A 72 -20.66 -6.63 -2.65
N PRO A 73 -21.92 -6.91 -3.04
CA PRO A 73 -22.76 -5.92 -3.68
C PRO A 73 -23.19 -4.83 -2.68
N ASN A 74 -23.60 -3.66 -3.20
CA ASN A 74 -24.02 -2.50 -2.41
C ASN A 74 -22.95 -2.03 -1.41
N THR A 75 -21.69 -2.14 -1.79
CA THR A 75 -20.56 -1.68 -0.98
C THR A 75 -20.43 -0.18 -1.14
N ILE A 76 -20.68 0.57 -0.08
CA ILE A 76 -20.52 2.02 -0.03
C ILE A 76 -19.06 2.30 0.32
N VAL A 77 -18.36 3.08 -0.51
CA VAL A 77 -16.96 3.46 -0.33
C VAL A 77 -16.87 4.99 -0.29
N THR A 78 -16.28 5.54 0.76
CA THR A 78 -16.00 6.96 0.93
C THR A 78 -14.49 7.19 0.91
N ILE A 79 -14.03 8.07 0.01
CA ILE A 79 -12.62 8.38 -0.22
C ILE A 79 -12.42 9.86 0.07
N ARG A 80 -11.50 10.18 0.98
CA ARG A 80 -11.28 11.54 1.45
C ARG A 80 -9.80 11.92 1.52
N ASN A 81 -9.50 13.15 1.15
CA ASN A 81 -8.27 13.87 1.48
C ASN A 81 -8.59 15.37 1.65
N GLU A 82 -7.59 16.23 1.82
CA GLU A 82 -7.78 17.69 2.02
C GLU A 82 -8.63 18.38 0.94
N THR A 83 -8.63 17.85 -0.28
CA THR A 83 -9.27 18.47 -1.46
C THR A 83 -10.33 17.59 -2.11
N HIS A 84 -10.61 16.42 -1.53
CA HIS A 84 -11.43 15.37 -2.12
C HIS A 84 -12.33 14.76 -1.07
N ASP A 85 -13.63 14.66 -1.36
CA ASP A 85 -14.60 13.92 -0.57
C ASP A 85 -15.66 13.33 -1.51
N LYS A 86 -15.53 12.04 -1.80
CA LYS A 86 -16.45 11.32 -2.70
C LYS A 86 -16.92 10.04 -2.07
N THR A 87 -18.20 9.73 -2.31
CA THR A 87 -18.82 8.46 -1.93
C THR A 87 -19.33 7.73 -3.17
N HIS A 88 -19.04 6.44 -3.25
CA HIS A 88 -19.40 5.56 -4.35
C HIS A 88 -20.21 4.37 -3.83
N ASN A 89 -21.12 3.86 -4.64
CA ASN A 89 -21.81 2.60 -4.39
C ASN A 89 -21.37 1.56 -5.43
N LEU A 90 -20.73 0.48 -4.97
CA LEU A 90 -20.14 -0.54 -5.81
C LEU A 90 -20.94 -1.84 -5.81
N ALA A 91 -21.16 -2.38 -7.01
CA ALA A 91 -21.63 -3.74 -7.19
C ALA A 91 -20.50 -4.76 -7.00
N SER A 92 -20.86 -6.03 -6.79
CA SER A 92 -19.90 -7.14 -6.68
C SER A 92 -19.04 -7.25 -7.95
N GLY A 93 -17.72 -7.39 -7.77
CA GLY A 93 -16.75 -7.50 -8.87
C GLY A 93 -16.35 -6.16 -9.50
N MET A 94 -16.96 -5.04 -9.08
CA MET A 94 -16.61 -3.72 -9.57
C MET A 94 -15.49 -3.09 -8.76
N PHE A 95 -14.85 -2.09 -9.37
CA PHE A 95 -13.90 -1.21 -8.70
C PHE A 95 -14.15 0.24 -9.10
N ILE A 96 -13.73 1.16 -8.23
CA ILE A 96 -13.52 2.57 -8.61
C ILE A 96 -12.03 2.82 -8.85
N GLN A 97 -11.74 3.86 -9.62
CA GLN A 97 -10.39 4.41 -9.76
C GLN A 97 -10.47 5.91 -9.53
N GLU A 98 -9.66 6.42 -8.61
CA GLU A 98 -9.57 7.85 -8.33
C GLU A 98 -8.10 8.28 -8.42
N HIS A 99 -7.88 9.39 -9.10
CA HIS A 99 -6.60 10.09 -9.16
C HIS A 99 -6.60 11.08 -8.00
N LEU A 100 -5.75 10.81 -7.03
CA LEU A 100 -5.71 11.52 -5.76
C LEU A 100 -4.33 12.15 -5.71
N GLY A 101 -4.27 13.48 -5.78
CA GLY A 101 -3.03 14.22 -5.93
C GLY A 101 -2.09 14.09 -4.72
N ASN A 102 -1.70 15.22 -4.13
CA ASN A 102 -0.72 15.17 -3.05
C ASN A 102 -1.35 14.86 -1.68
N GLY A 103 -0.67 14.03 -0.91
CA GLY A 103 -0.94 13.83 0.53
C GLY A 103 -1.69 12.55 0.89
N PRO A 104 -1.94 12.36 2.20
CA PRO A 104 -2.64 11.17 2.71
C PRO A 104 -4.09 11.08 2.23
N VAL A 105 -4.55 9.86 2.00
CA VAL A 105 -5.95 9.56 1.64
C VAL A 105 -6.52 8.59 2.66
N VAL A 106 -7.75 8.84 3.09
CA VAL A 106 -8.53 7.94 3.94
C VAL A 106 -9.62 7.28 3.09
N VAL A 107 -9.69 5.94 3.15
CA VAL A 107 -10.75 5.16 2.52
C VAL A 107 -11.54 4.42 3.60
N ASN A 108 -12.85 4.66 3.65
CA ASN A 108 -13.77 3.92 4.52
C ASN A 108 -14.82 3.20 3.67
N SER A 109 -15.25 2.03 4.09
CA SER A 109 -16.30 1.29 3.38
C SER A 109 -17.28 0.57 4.30
N SER A 110 -18.50 0.35 3.80
CA SER A 110 -19.55 -0.39 4.53
C SER A 110 -19.37 -1.91 4.53
N GLN A 111 -18.52 -2.43 3.64
CA GLN A 111 -18.15 -3.84 3.50
C GLN A 111 -16.64 -3.94 3.23
N PRO A 112 -15.98 -5.09 3.53
CA PRO A 112 -14.56 -5.26 3.23
C PRO A 112 -14.23 -5.04 1.75
N VAL A 113 -13.18 -4.27 1.48
CA VAL A 113 -12.66 -3.94 0.14
C VAL A 113 -11.15 -4.16 0.06
N SER A 114 -10.61 -4.24 -1.16
CA SER A 114 -9.16 -4.16 -1.39
C SER A 114 -8.80 -2.79 -1.96
N VAL A 115 -7.79 -2.14 -1.39
CA VAL A 115 -7.26 -0.85 -1.88
C VAL A 115 -5.87 -1.10 -2.45
N ILE A 116 -5.69 -0.72 -3.72
CA ILE A 116 -4.39 -0.81 -4.41
C ILE A 116 -3.96 0.60 -4.79
N GLN A 117 -2.76 1.00 -4.40
CA GLN A 117 -2.13 2.25 -4.81
C GLN A 117 -1.22 2.00 -6.01
N TYR A 118 -1.23 2.93 -6.95
CA TYR A 118 -0.35 2.89 -8.11
C TYR A 118 0.41 4.20 -8.27
N ALA A 119 1.73 4.09 -8.42
CA ALA A 119 2.58 5.21 -8.82
C ALA A 119 2.53 5.38 -10.35
N PHE A 120 2.58 6.63 -10.81
CA PHE A 120 2.62 6.91 -12.24
C PHE A 120 3.95 6.57 -12.89
N SER A 121 3.96 6.37 -14.19
CA SER A 121 5.17 6.26 -15.00
C SER A 121 5.91 7.60 -15.08
N MET A 122 7.22 7.54 -15.27
CA MET A 122 8.06 8.68 -15.59
C MET A 122 7.52 9.35 -16.86
N GLY A 123 7.45 10.69 -16.85
CA GLY A 123 6.90 11.48 -17.97
C GLY A 123 5.44 11.91 -17.80
N HIS A 124 4.68 11.34 -16.84
CA HIS A 124 3.37 11.88 -16.49
C HIS A 124 3.46 12.97 -15.41
N GLY A 125 3.68 14.21 -15.84
CA GLY A 125 3.51 15.43 -15.03
C GLY A 125 4.53 15.67 -13.90
N SER A 126 5.13 14.61 -13.33
CA SER A 126 6.21 14.73 -12.36
C SER A 126 7.57 14.60 -13.05
N HIS A 127 8.42 15.62 -12.96
CA HIS A 127 9.85 15.55 -13.33
C HIS A 127 10.68 14.68 -12.37
N LEU A 128 10.03 13.85 -11.56
CA LEU A 128 10.64 13.04 -10.52
C LEU A 128 10.81 11.61 -10.99
N ASN A 129 11.90 10.99 -10.52
CA ASN A 129 12.25 9.60 -10.76
C ASN A 129 11.16 8.62 -10.29
N GLY A 130 11.05 7.49 -10.99
CA GLY A 130 10.11 6.42 -10.67
C GLY A 130 9.35 5.94 -11.90
N ASP A 131 9.11 4.64 -11.97
CA ASP A 131 8.25 4.00 -12.97
C ASP A 131 7.38 2.94 -12.27
N PRO A 132 6.24 2.54 -12.87
CA PRO A 132 5.02 2.32 -12.13
C PRO A 132 5.20 1.31 -11.01
N ILE A 133 4.57 1.62 -9.89
CA ILE A 133 4.55 0.76 -8.72
C ILE A 133 3.10 0.34 -8.51
N MET A 134 2.88 -0.90 -8.09
CA MET A 134 1.59 -1.39 -7.59
C MET A 134 1.80 -1.83 -6.14
N ILE A 135 1.02 -1.28 -5.21
CA ILE A 135 1.11 -1.62 -3.78
C ILE A 135 -0.28 -1.99 -3.27
N VAL A 136 -0.40 -3.18 -2.69
CA VAL A 136 -1.58 -3.56 -1.90
C VAL A 136 -1.51 -2.83 -0.57
N ILE A 137 -2.52 -1.99 -0.29
CA ILE A 137 -2.55 -1.18 0.92
C ILE A 137 -3.12 -2.01 2.08
N PRO A 138 -2.40 -2.13 3.21
CA PRO A 138 -2.92 -2.77 4.41
C PRO A 138 -4.04 -1.93 5.02
N GLY A 139 -5.09 -2.61 5.45
CA GLY A 139 -6.10 -2.00 6.30
C GLY A 139 -5.55 -1.74 7.70
N ILE A 140 -6.15 -0.79 8.43
CA ILE A 140 -5.66 -0.42 9.77
C ILE A 140 -5.72 -1.57 10.77
N HIS A 141 -6.61 -2.55 10.56
CA HIS A 141 -6.73 -3.73 11.42
C HIS A 141 -5.69 -4.82 11.09
N GLN A 142 -4.83 -4.58 10.11
CA GLN A 142 -3.74 -5.46 9.67
C GLN A 142 -2.36 -4.94 10.09
N PHE A 143 -2.35 -3.86 10.85
CA PHE A 143 -1.15 -3.21 11.34
C PHE A 143 -0.45 -4.07 12.39
N SER A 144 0.88 -4.00 12.41
CA SER A 144 1.71 -4.76 13.32
C SER A 144 2.55 -3.86 14.23
N SER A 145 3.17 -4.46 15.23
CA SER A 145 4.07 -3.80 16.18
C SER A 145 5.53 -3.84 15.72
N ASP A 146 5.85 -4.70 14.76
CA ASP A 146 7.20 -4.90 14.24
C ASP A 146 7.20 -5.40 12.80
N TYR A 147 8.21 -4.97 12.05
CA TYR A 147 8.43 -5.35 10.66
C TYR A 147 9.92 -5.54 10.40
N LEU A 148 10.25 -6.54 9.58
CA LEU A 148 11.58 -6.76 9.02
C LEU A 148 11.44 -6.79 7.50
N PHE A 149 12.14 -5.90 6.80
CA PHE A 149 12.02 -5.77 5.35
C PHE A 149 13.35 -5.42 4.68
N PRO A 150 13.57 -5.88 3.43
CA PRO A 150 14.74 -5.49 2.65
C PRO A 150 14.51 -4.20 1.86
N THR A 151 15.59 -3.49 1.57
CA THR A 151 15.69 -2.54 0.45
C THR A 151 16.75 -3.06 -0.53
N LYS A 152 16.66 -2.64 -1.79
CA LYS A 152 17.64 -3.05 -2.82
C LYS A 152 19.03 -2.53 -2.45
N THR A 153 20.06 -3.35 -2.67
CA THR A 153 21.47 -3.02 -2.34
C THR A 153 22.33 -2.80 -3.59
N ASP A 154 21.86 -3.31 -4.73
CA ASP A 154 22.54 -3.39 -6.02
C ASP A 154 22.24 -2.20 -6.95
N HIS A 155 21.32 -1.31 -6.55
CA HIS A 155 20.93 -0.13 -7.33
C HIS A 155 21.27 1.17 -6.60
N THR A 156 22.55 1.58 -6.65
CA THR A 156 23.06 2.77 -5.94
C THR A 156 22.41 4.09 -6.34
N GLU A 157 21.72 4.14 -7.48
CA GLU A 157 21.02 5.34 -7.96
C GLU A 157 19.55 5.42 -7.53
N MET A 158 19.02 4.37 -6.88
CA MET A 158 17.67 4.40 -6.32
C MET A 158 17.68 5.01 -4.92
N LYS A 159 16.64 5.78 -4.62
CA LYS A 159 16.32 6.17 -3.25
C LYS A 159 15.24 5.27 -2.70
N HIS A 160 15.39 4.87 -1.45
CA HIS A 160 14.46 3.98 -0.77
C HIS A 160 13.72 4.76 0.31
N TYR A 161 12.48 4.40 0.55
CA TYR A 161 11.63 5.07 1.51
C TYR A 161 10.79 4.05 2.27
N VAL A 162 10.47 4.39 3.52
CA VAL A 162 9.38 3.77 4.25
C VAL A 162 8.39 4.83 4.67
N ALA A 163 7.10 4.58 4.41
CA ALA A 163 5.99 5.36 4.94
C ALA A 163 5.32 4.56 6.06
N VAL A 164 5.34 5.11 7.27
CA VAL A 164 4.77 4.50 8.48
C VAL A 164 3.50 5.23 8.86
N ILE A 165 2.39 4.49 8.97
CA ILE A 165 1.08 5.00 9.39
C ILE A 165 0.88 4.65 10.86
N ILE A 166 0.82 5.65 11.74
CA ILE A 166 0.75 5.45 13.19
C ILE A 166 -0.11 6.52 13.85
N LYS A 167 -0.68 6.23 15.02
CA LYS A 167 -1.36 7.24 15.83
C LYS A 167 -0.36 8.31 16.28
N ASN A 168 -0.75 9.56 16.18
CA ASN A 168 0.07 10.73 16.51
C ASN A 168 0.66 10.66 17.93
N ASN A 169 -0.17 10.27 18.90
CA ASN A 169 0.24 10.11 20.30
C ASN A 169 1.21 8.94 20.55
N SER A 170 1.48 8.11 19.54
CA SER A 170 2.36 6.94 19.62
C SER A 170 3.69 7.15 18.87
N LEU A 171 3.96 8.34 18.33
CA LEU A 171 5.19 8.61 17.59
C LEU A 171 6.48 8.41 18.41
N SER A 172 6.45 8.75 19.70
CA SER A 172 7.64 8.76 20.56
C SER A 172 8.26 7.37 20.78
N GLY A 173 7.48 6.30 20.58
CA GLY A 173 7.94 4.92 20.69
C GLY A 173 8.37 4.28 19.37
N LEU A 174 8.16 4.93 18.22
CA LEU A 174 8.51 4.36 16.91
C LEU A 174 10.03 4.32 16.70
N ARG A 175 10.56 3.18 16.24
CA ARG A 175 11.99 2.95 16.03
C ARG A 175 12.26 2.37 14.64
N LEU A 176 13.30 2.86 13.99
CA LEU A 176 13.93 2.30 12.81
C LEU A 176 15.36 1.89 13.16
N ASP A 177 15.68 0.62 12.98
CA ASP A 177 17.00 0.04 13.30
C ASP A 177 17.45 0.35 14.74
N GLY A 178 16.49 0.38 15.67
CA GLY A 178 16.72 0.69 17.08
C GLY A 178 16.78 2.19 17.43
N HIS A 179 16.79 3.08 16.43
CA HIS A 179 16.83 4.53 16.61
C HIS A 179 15.43 5.15 16.53
N LEU A 180 15.18 6.22 17.29
CA LEU A 180 13.93 6.97 17.24
C LEU A 180 13.65 7.47 15.82
N LEU A 181 12.45 7.16 15.31
CA LEU A 181 12.01 7.58 13.99
C LEU A 181 11.05 8.78 14.09
N VAL A 182 11.58 9.99 13.92
CA VAL A 182 10.78 11.20 13.76
C VAL A 182 11.39 12.00 12.61
N ASP A 183 10.83 11.82 11.42
CA ASP A 183 11.25 12.55 10.20
C ASP A 183 10.04 13.30 9.62
N LYS A 184 9.80 13.23 8.30
CA LYS A 184 8.73 13.97 7.62
C LYS A 184 7.36 13.45 8.05
N ILE A 185 6.64 14.26 8.81
CA ILE A 185 5.30 13.94 9.30
C ILE A 185 4.24 14.60 8.41
N PHE A 186 3.32 13.78 7.92
CA PHE A 186 2.12 14.21 7.20
C PHE A 186 0.90 13.95 8.10
N PRO A 187 0.12 14.98 8.47
CA PRO A 187 -1.12 14.77 9.20
C PRO A 187 -2.14 14.03 8.33
N VAL A 188 -2.85 13.07 8.91
CA VAL A 188 -3.95 12.37 8.21
C VAL A 188 -5.25 13.02 8.62
N TYR A 189 -5.80 13.86 7.74
CA TYR A 189 -7.12 14.42 7.94
C TYR A 189 -8.20 13.36 7.67
N PHE A 190 -9.35 13.49 8.33
CA PHE A 190 -10.54 12.64 8.14
C PHE A 190 -10.42 11.18 8.59
N SER A 191 -9.33 10.79 9.24
CA SER A 191 -9.30 9.54 10.00
C SER A 191 -10.11 9.70 11.29
N GLU A 192 -10.86 8.66 11.67
CA GLU A 192 -11.63 8.67 12.93
C GLU A 192 -10.72 8.68 14.17
N GLU A 193 -9.49 8.20 14.00
CA GLU A 193 -8.44 8.19 15.00
C GLU A 193 -7.32 9.13 14.53
N ASP A 194 -6.66 9.85 15.43
CA ASP A 194 -5.62 10.86 15.12
C ASP A 194 -4.34 10.19 14.56
N TYR A 195 -4.36 9.81 13.28
CA TYR A 195 -3.23 9.18 12.58
C TYR A 195 -2.33 10.22 11.92
N VAL A 196 -1.06 9.85 11.79
CA VAL A 196 -0.05 10.57 11.03
C VAL A 196 0.71 9.57 10.16
N ILE A 197 1.33 10.07 9.10
CA ILE A 197 2.28 9.31 8.29
C ILE A 197 3.69 9.88 8.49
N VAL A 198 4.63 9.02 8.86
CA VAL A 198 6.06 9.36 8.91
C VAL A 198 6.73 8.78 7.68
N VAL A 199 7.43 9.60 6.89
CA VAL A 199 8.24 9.12 5.76
C VAL A 199 9.72 9.32 6.05
N GLN A 200 10.51 8.26 5.88
CA GLN A 200 11.95 8.25 6.07
C GLN A 200 12.65 7.71 4.84
N GLU A 201 13.71 8.41 4.39
CA GLU A 201 14.64 7.88 3.39
C GLU A 201 15.53 6.80 4.02
N LEU A 202 15.70 5.70 3.32
CA LEU A 202 16.40 4.50 3.75
C LEU A 202 17.67 4.28 2.93
N ARG A 203 18.62 3.55 3.53
CA ARG A 203 19.78 3.00 2.83
C ARG A 203 19.43 1.65 2.21
N GLY A 204 20.28 1.14 1.34
CA GLY A 204 20.16 -0.23 0.82
C GLY A 204 20.66 -1.25 1.85
N HIS A 205 19.75 -1.96 2.55
CA HIS A 205 20.00 -3.13 3.41
C HIS A 205 18.68 -3.68 4.01
N PHE A 206 18.76 -4.57 4.98
CA PHE A 206 17.60 -4.99 5.79
C PHE A 206 17.34 -3.99 6.91
N HIS A 207 16.09 -3.57 7.05
CA HIS A 207 15.66 -2.64 8.10
C HIS A 207 14.66 -3.30 9.04
N LYS A 208 14.71 -2.88 10.31
CA LYS A 208 13.74 -3.28 11.33
C LYS A 208 12.96 -2.07 11.81
N LEU A 209 11.63 -2.10 11.64
CA LEU A 209 10.72 -1.15 12.28
C LEU A 209 10.10 -1.79 13.51
N THR A 210 10.04 -1.06 14.61
CA THR A 210 9.41 -1.51 15.87
C THR A 210 8.79 -0.35 16.63
N HIS A 211 7.86 -0.65 17.53
CA HIS A 211 7.46 0.28 18.58
C HIS A 211 7.97 -0.19 19.96
N THR A 212 8.35 0.73 20.85
CA THR A 212 8.84 0.39 22.20
C THR A 212 7.76 -0.23 23.11
N ASP A 213 6.50 0.03 22.79
CA ASP A 213 5.33 -0.64 23.36
C ASP A 213 4.72 -1.56 22.29
N GLN A 214 4.75 -2.88 22.52
CA GLN A 214 4.30 -3.91 21.58
C GLN A 214 2.78 -3.95 21.40
N THR A 215 2.02 -3.26 22.25
CA THR A 215 0.56 -3.13 22.09
C THR A 215 0.17 -2.09 21.05
N ILE A 216 1.10 -1.19 20.70
CA ILE A 216 0.91 -0.20 19.64
C ILE A 216 1.18 -0.84 18.28
N LYS A 217 0.17 -0.73 17.42
CA LYS A 217 0.21 -1.22 16.04
C LYS A 217 0.31 -0.04 15.06
N PHE A 218 1.09 -0.22 14.00
CA PHE A 218 1.28 0.75 12.93
C PHE A 218 1.39 0.02 11.59
N GLY A 219 1.07 0.70 10.48
CA GLY A 219 1.25 0.19 9.13
C GLY A 219 2.56 0.67 8.54
N ALA A 220 3.16 -0.10 7.63
CA ALA A 220 4.36 0.33 6.93
C ALA A 220 4.33 -0.08 5.44
N LEU A 221 4.65 0.87 4.57
CA LEU A 221 4.86 0.64 3.14
C LEU A 221 6.30 0.98 2.78
N VAL A 222 6.96 0.09 2.06
CA VAL A 222 8.33 0.28 1.56
C VAL A 222 8.26 0.52 0.08
N TYR A 223 8.98 1.51 -0.41
CA TYR A 223 9.07 1.78 -1.84
C TYR A 223 10.42 2.38 -2.21
N GLY A 224 10.79 2.25 -3.47
CA GLY A 224 12.01 2.85 -4.00
C GLY A 224 11.79 3.45 -5.36
N LEU A 225 12.50 4.53 -5.63
CA LEU A 225 12.36 5.36 -6.81
C LEU A 225 13.75 5.63 -7.40
N GLY A 226 13.94 5.30 -8.67
CA GLY A 226 15.16 5.56 -9.45
C GLY A 226 14.81 6.06 -10.84
N TYR A 227 15.84 6.41 -11.63
CA TYR A 227 15.61 6.82 -13.01
C TYR A 227 14.97 5.67 -13.79
N ALA A 228 13.76 5.89 -14.28
CA ALA A 228 12.90 4.89 -14.90
C ALA A 228 12.76 3.55 -14.13
N LEU A 229 12.77 3.60 -12.79
CA LEU A 229 12.70 2.41 -11.94
C LEU A 229 11.83 2.67 -10.72
N GLY A 230 10.96 1.73 -10.40
CA GLY A 230 10.18 1.75 -9.17
C GLY A 230 9.98 0.35 -8.59
N TYR A 231 9.83 0.29 -7.27
CA TYR A 231 9.27 -0.87 -6.59
C TYR A 231 8.51 -0.41 -5.35
N GLY A 232 7.57 -1.23 -4.88
CA GLY A 232 6.92 -0.98 -3.61
C GLY A 232 6.10 -2.17 -3.14
N PHE A 233 5.96 -2.27 -1.83
CA PHE A 233 5.26 -3.35 -1.17
C PHE A 233 4.90 -2.96 0.28
N PRO A 234 3.84 -3.54 0.86
CA PRO A 234 3.60 -3.45 2.29
C PRO A 234 4.70 -4.21 3.05
N ALA A 235 5.24 -3.62 4.12
CA ALA A 235 6.29 -4.27 4.92
C ALA A 235 5.80 -5.59 5.57
N GLY A 236 4.50 -5.73 5.77
CA GLY A 236 3.85 -6.95 6.23
C GLY A 236 2.38 -6.72 6.56
N PHE A 237 1.68 -7.81 6.89
CA PHE A 237 0.30 -7.81 7.37
C PHE A 237 0.23 -8.68 8.62
N GLU A 238 -0.43 -8.18 9.67
CA GLU A 238 -0.80 -9.00 10.83
C GLU A 238 -2.25 -9.44 10.65
N PHE A 239 -2.47 -10.72 10.41
CA PHE A 239 -3.81 -11.29 10.37
C PHE A 239 -4.14 -11.89 11.73
N THR A 240 -5.24 -11.45 12.34
CA THR A 240 -5.82 -12.18 13.46
C THR A 240 -6.52 -13.42 12.92
N ASP A 241 -6.12 -14.59 13.41
CA ASP A 241 -6.69 -15.87 12.98
C ASP A 241 -8.22 -15.84 13.10
N LYS A 242 -8.92 -15.94 11.97
CA LYS A 242 -10.35 -16.28 11.91
C LYS A 242 -10.58 -17.80 11.75
N GLY A 243 -9.53 -18.59 11.93
CA GLY A 243 -9.51 -20.04 11.73
C GLY A 243 -8.11 -20.49 11.33
N THR A 244 -7.67 -21.61 11.87
CA THR A 244 -6.31 -22.16 11.79
C THR A 244 -5.72 -22.14 10.37
N PHE A 245 -4.78 -21.22 10.12
CA PHE A 245 -3.79 -21.38 9.08
C PHE A 245 -2.45 -21.73 9.73
N HIS A 246 -1.92 -22.90 9.38
CA HIS A 246 -0.53 -23.25 9.67
C HIS A 246 0.37 -22.34 8.82
N GLY A 247 0.80 -21.22 9.41
CA GLY A 247 1.77 -20.33 8.81
C GLY A 247 3.04 -21.06 8.39
N ILE A 248 3.71 -20.52 7.38
CA ILE A 248 5.03 -20.95 6.97
C ILE A 248 5.99 -20.56 8.11
N ASN A 249 6.43 -21.54 8.89
CA ASN A 249 7.60 -21.37 9.74
C ASN A 249 8.79 -21.05 8.83
N LEU A 250 9.25 -19.80 8.84
CA LEU A 250 10.58 -19.49 8.36
C LEU A 250 11.54 -20.28 9.25
N CYS A 251 12.19 -21.28 8.66
CA CYS A 251 13.23 -22.04 9.34
C CYS A 251 14.31 -21.06 9.82
N THR A 252 14.68 -21.20 11.09
CA THR A 252 15.93 -20.66 11.63
C THR A 252 17.11 -21.50 11.17
#